data_AF-W1XTI2-F1
#
_entry.id   AF-W1XTI2-F1
#
_cell.length_a   1.000
_cell.length_b   1.000
_cell.length_c   1.000
_cell.angle_alpha   90.00
_cell.angle_beta   90.00
_cell.angle_gamma   90.00
#
_symmetry.space_group_name_H-M   'P 1'
#
loop_
_entity.id
_entity.type
_entity.pdbx_description
1 polymer ?
#
loop_
_entity_poly.entity_id
_entity_poly.type
_entity_poly.pdbx_seq_one_letter_code
_entity_poly.pdbx_strand_id
1 'polypeptide(L)' 'GALIDITDMREWREERGQGVVHKPIPGWQSTLEQRGFVGCARHFIECVQNQTVPQTAGEQAVLAQRIVDKIWRDAMSE' A
#
# COMPACT_ATOMS: atom_id res chain seq x y z
N GLY A 1 -19.50 -11.91 5.39
CA GLY A 1 -18.19 -11.27 5.13
C GLY A 1 -17.84 -11.45 3.67
N ALA A 2 -16.86 -10.69 3.16
CA ALA A 2 -16.34 -10.88 1.81
C ALA A 2 -14.94 -11.51 1.90
N LEU A 3 -14.60 -12.42 0.99
CA LEU A 3 -13.23 -12.85 0.76
C LEU A 3 -12.65 -11.97 -0.34
N ILE A 4 -11.52 -11.31 -0.09
CA ILE A 4 -10.86 -10.41 -1.03
C ILE A 4 -9.44 -10.89 -1.24
N ASP A 5 -9.05 -11.02 -2.49
CA ASP A 5 -7.69 -11.32 -2.91
C ASP A 5 -7.20 -10.25 -3.88
N ILE A 6 -6.00 -9.73 -3.61
CA ILE A 6 -5.35 -8.72 -4.44
C ILE A 6 -3.97 -9.26 -4.83
N THR A 7 -3.80 -9.54 -6.12
CA THR A 7 -2.52 -10.05 -6.65
C THR A 7 -1.80 -8.94 -7.42
N ASP A 8 -0.51 -8.77 -7.12
CA ASP A 8 0.39 -7.81 -7.80
C ASP A 8 -0.05 -6.34 -7.81
N MET A 9 -0.93 -5.96 -6.88
CA MET A 9 -1.60 -4.64 -6.89
C MET A 9 -2.34 -4.34 -8.21
N ARG A 10 -2.73 -5.38 -8.96
CA ARG A 10 -3.35 -5.28 -10.28
C ARG A 10 -4.66 -6.05 -10.34
N GLU A 11 -4.62 -7.34 -10.03
CA GLU A 11 -5.82 -8.19 -10.04
C GLU A 11 -6.55 -8.04 -8.71
N TRP A 12 -7.86 -7.82 -8.77
CA TRP A 12 -8.74 -7.80 -7.60
C TRP A 12 -9.84 -8.82 -7.81
N ARG A 13 -9.91 -9.80 -6.91
CA ARG A 13 -10.95 -10.81 -6.85
C ARG A 13 -11.71 -10.66 -5.54
N GLU A 14 -13.02 -10.71 -5.61
CA GLU A 14 -13.84 -10.75 -4.40
C GLU A 14 -14.99 -11.76 -4.51
N GLU A 15 -15.30 -12.40 -3.38
CA GLU A 15 -16.44 -13.29 -3.24
C GLU A 15 -17.36 -12.79 -2.13
N ARG A 16 -18.63 -12.54 -2.47
CA ARG A 16 -19.67 -12.04 -1.57
C ARG A 16 -20.90 -12.94 -1.53
N GLY A 17 -20.73 -14.24 -1.79
CA GLY A 17 -21.80 -15.23 -1.78
C GLY A 17 -22.58 -15.38 -3.09
N GLN A 18 -22.08 -14.82 -4.20
CA GLN A 18 -22.63 -14.97 -5.57
C GLN A 18 -21.56 -15.46 -6.56
N GLY A 19 -20.53 -16.15 -6.04
CA GLY A 19 -19.33 -16.51 -6.79
C GLY A 19 -18.26 -15.43 -6.77
N VAL A 20 -17.12 -15.75 -7.39
CA VAL A 20 -15.94 -14.88 -7.48
C VAL A 20 -16.13 -13.86 -8.59
N VAL A 21 -15.92 -12.59 -8.27
CA VAL A 21 -15.99 -11.45 -9.20
C VAL A 21 -14.60 -10.85 -9.37
N HIS A 22 -14.21 -10.61 -10.63
CA HIS A 22 -12.99 -9.89 -10.98
C HIS A 22 -13.31 -8.42 -11.24
N LYS A 23 -12.64 -7.51 -10.53
CA LYS A 23 -12.80 -6.08 -10.80
C LYS A 23 -12.12 -5.74 -12.14
N PRO A 24 -12.79 -5.01 -13.05
CA PRO A 24 -12.17 -4.60 -14.31
C PRO A 24 -10.93 -3.73 -14.08
N ILE A 25 -9.88 -4.00 -14.85
CA ILE A 25 -8.64 -3.23 -14.84
C ILE A 25 -8.77 -2.12 -15.88
N PRO A 26 -8.46 -0.85 -15.54
CA PRO A 26 -8.51 0.22 -16.54
C PRO A 26 -7.53 -0.05 -17.68
N GLY A 27 -8.01 0.03 -18.93
CA GLY A 27 -7.27 -0.44 -20.11
C GLY A 27 -5.95 0.30 -20.37
N TRP A 28 -5.83 1.55 -19.93
CA TRP A 28 -4.63 2.39 -20.10
C TRP A 28 -4.07 2.85 -18.75
N GLN A 29 -3.95 1.94 -17.80
CA GLN A 29 -3.29 2.19 -16.52
C GLN A 29 -1.86 1.67 -16.54
N SER A 30 -0.90 2.52 -16.17
CA SER A 30 0.50 2.11 -16.08
C SER A 30 0.76 1.25 -14.83
N THR A 31 1.76 0.38 -14.90
CA THR A 31 2.24 -0.36 -13.72
C THR A 31 2.75 0.57 -12.62
N LEU A 32 3.32 1.73 -12.98
CA LEU A 32 3.76 2.73 -12.00
C LEU A 32 2.61 3.27 -11.16
N GLU A 33 1.46 3.48 -11.79
CA GLU A 33 0.24 3.91 -11.12
C GLU A 33 -0.36 2.80 -10.26
N GLN A 34 -0.40 1.55 -10.76
CA GLN A 34 -0.87 0.38 -9.99
C GLN A 34 -0.03 0.14 -8.72
N ARG A 35 1.29 0.31 -8.81
CA ARG A 35 2.21 0.13 -7.68
C ARG A 35 2.25 1.35 -6.73
N GLY A 36 1.43 2.38 -6.99
CA GLY A 36 1.29 3.54 -6.12
C GLY A 36 2.38 4.62 -6.26
N PHE A 37 3.33 4.47 -7.19
CA PHE A 37 4.41 5.45 -7.37
C PHE A 37 3.88 6.84 -7.73
N VAL A 38 2.93 6.90 -8.67
CA VAL A 38 2.35 8.17 -9.13
C VAL A 38 1.63 8.89 -8.00
N GLY A 39 0.80 8.16 -7.24
CA GLY A 39 0.07 8.71 -6.09
C GLY A 39 1.01 9.18 -4.98
N CYS A 40 2.04 8.40 -4.66
CA CYS A 40 3.05 8.74 -3.67
C CYS A 40 3.80 10.03 -4.02
N ALA A 41 4.26 10.15 -5.28
CA ALA A 41 4.95 11.35 -5.74
C ALA A 41 4.04 12.58 -5.74
N ARG A 42 2.79 12.46 -6.20
CA ARG A 42 1.82 13.57 -6.17
C ARG A 42 1.53 14.03 -4.74
N HIS A 43 1.25 13.09 -3.84
CA HIS A 43 1.01 13.36 -2.43
C HIS A 43 2.17 14.14 -1.80
N PHE A 44 3.41 13.74 -2.09
CA PHE A 44 4.59 14.47 -1.62
C PHE A 44 4.61 15.93 -2.11
N ILE A 45 4.40 16.17 -3.40
CA ILE A 45 4.37 17.53 -3.97
C ILE A 45 3.24 18.37 -3.37
N GLU A 46 2.06 17.78 -3.22
CA GLU A 46 0.89 18.43 -2.60
C GLU A 46 1.17 18.84 -1.16
N CYS A 47 1.84 18.00 -0.36
CA CYS A 47 2.24 18.34 1.00
C CYS A 47 3.22 19.51 1.05
N VAL A 48 4.17 19.58 0.12
CA VAL A 48 5.11 20.72 0.04
C VAL A 48 4.35 22.00 -0.29
N GLN A 49 3.49 21.98 -1.30
CA GLN A 49 2.72 23.16 -1.73
C GLN A 49 1.77 23.67 -0.66
N ASN A 50 1.09 22.75 0.03
CA ASN A 50 0.07 23.09 1.02
C ASN A 50 0.63 23.20 2.44
N GLN A 51 1.94 23.04 2.61
CA GLN A 51 2.63 23.07 3.91
C GLN A 51 2.00 22.11 4.94
N THR A 52 1.60 20.92 4.49
CA THR A 52 0.98 19.90 5.34
C THR A 52 1.97 18.77 5.66
N VAL A 53 1.73 18.09 6.78
CA VAL A 53 2.51 16.92 7.18
C VAL A 53 2.15 15.74 6.28
N PRO A 54 3.12 15.10 5.58
CA PRO A 54 2.84 13.91 4.77
C PRO A 54 2.30 12.74 5.59
N GLN A 55 1.54 11.85 4.95
CA GLN A 55 0.95 10.67 5.60
C GLN A 55 2.02 9.76 6.23
N THR A 56 3.21 9.66 5.62
CA THR A 56 4.33 8.83 6.08
C THR A 56 5.53 9.68 6.51
N ALA A 57 5.30 10.66 7.39
CA ALA A 57 6.35 11.49 8.02
C ALA A 57 6.41 11.28 9.54
N GLY A 58 7.49 11.78 10.17
CA GLY A 58 7.68 11.68 11.63
C GLY A 58 7.64 10.24 12.13
N GLU A 59 6.81 9.96 13.13
CA GLU A 59 6.67 8.60 13.70
C GLU A 59 6.22 7.56 12.68
N GLN A 60 5.37 7.92 11.71
CA GLN A 60 4.93 6.99 10.67
C GLN A 60 6.09 6.53 9.77
N ALA A 61 7.13 7.34 9.60
CA ALA A 61 8.29 6.99 8.78
C ALA A 61 9.16 5.88 9.40
N VAL A 62 9.09 5.68 10.71
CA VAL A 62 9.94 4.71 11.45
C VAL A 62 9.14 3.60 12.13
N LEU A 63 7.82 3.66 12.10
CA LEU A 63 6.93 2.73 12.82
C LEU A 63 7.21 1.26 12.46
N ALA A 64 7.13 0.91 11.17
CA ALA A 64 7.35 -0.46 10.72
C ALA A 64 8.81 -0.88 10.91
N GLN A 65 9.77 0.02 10.68
CA GLN A 65 11.20 -0.25 10.86
C GLN A 65 11.53 -0.65 12.31
N ARG A 66 10.94 0.03 13.30
CA ARG A 66 11.13 -0.32 14.72
C ARG A 66 10.59 -1.71 15.06
N ILE A 67 9.48 -2.12 14.43
CA ILE A 67 8.92 -3.47 14.61
C ILE A 67 9.86 -4.52 14.01
N VAL A 68 10.32 -4.30 12.77
CA VAL A 68 11.27 -5.20 12.10
C VAL A 68 12.56 -5.35 12.90
N ASP A 69 13.11 -4.25 13.40
CA ASP A 69 14.31 -4.26 14.24
C ASP A 69 14.11 -5.07 15.54
N LYS A 70 12.95 -4.92 16.18
CA LYS A 70 12.62 -5.70 17.38
C LYS A 70 12.59 -7.20 17.10
N ILE A 71 11.87 -7.62 16.05
CA ILE A 71 11.78 -9.04 15.66
C ILE A 71 13.18 -9.60 15.34
N TRP A 72 13.99 -8.81 14.64
CA TRP A 72 15.35 -9.21 14.29
C TRP A 72 16.24 -9.40 15.52
N ARG A 73 16.18 -8.48 16.49
CA ARG A 73 16.93 -8.63 17.75
C ARG A 73 16.51 -9.87 18.53
N ASP A 74 15.22 -10.11 18.63
CA ASP A 74 14.68 -11.29 19.33
C ASP A 74 15.21 -12.58 18.65
N ALA A 75 15.13 -12.68 17.32
CA ALA A 75 15.58 -13.83 16.55
C ALA A 75 17.10 -14.08 16.55
N MET A 76 17.92 -13.05 16.78
CA MET A 76 19.39 -13.15 16.83
C MET A 76 19.93 -13.35 18.25
N SER A 77 19.06 -13.26 19.27
CA SER A 77 19.39 -13.47 20.68
C SER A 77 19.04 -14.86 21.22
N GLU A 78 18.34 -15.67 20.42
CA GLU A 78 18.21 -17.14 20.57
C GLU A 78 19.40 -17.88 19.95
#